data_AF-A0A956BQ97-F1
#
_entry.id   AF-A0A956BQ97-F1
#
_cell.length_a   1.000
_cell.length_b   1.000
_cell.length_c   1.000
_cell.angle_alpha   90.00
_cell.angle_beta   90.00
_cell.angle_gamma   90.00
#
_symmetry.space_group_name_H-M   'P 1'
#
loop_
_entity.id
_entity.type
_entity.pdbx_description
1 polymer ?
#
loop_
_entity_poly.entity_id
_entity_poly.type
_entity_poly.pdbx_seq_one_letter_code
_entity_poly.pdbx_strand_id
1 'polypeptide(L)'
;VDRYLAVATSEDKREAAELWPELHAALTDWVTANGSPSRNLELRRSKDRDVRRFLTAFASGGALIPGLATAPVVKPRYGGPAHDIVAQAEALYRAERDLPVHRLLAFHRELGGPLRKPAQVVTALTGLGWAVDEDRVLPMPDYLSGHLWPRIDRARAHAKGGDARYAEQLEALLEILQPAVFEDIEGVSPRQGWVPLELVEHWLSATLNRGHATVRLVRHDGLVQVAGVDYDTLEDATVSAEARWCVGWMNHDKTVFKPSKRRTENIDEVRLKHAEAWQGTFRD
;
A
#
# COMPACT_ATOMS: atom_id res chain seq x y z
N VAL A 1 -22.09 -28.41 -26.69
CA VAL A 1 -22.95 -27.29 -27.15
C VAL A 1 -24.24 -27.20 -26.34
N ASP A 2 -25.14 -28.19 -26.38
CA ASP A 2 -26.45 -28.12 -25.70
C ASP A 2 -26.38 -27.87 -24.19
N ARG A 3 -25.46 -28.56 -23.48
CA ARG A 3 -25.25 -28.35 -22.05
C ARG A 3 -24.90 -26.89 -21.74
N TYR A 4 -23.90 -26.36 -22.46
CA TYR A 4 -23.51 -24.95 -22.33
C TYR A 4 -24.68 -24.01 -22.62
N LEU A 5 -25.43 -24.23 -23.72
CA LEU A 5 -26.56 -23.35 -24.07
C LEU A 5 -27.67 -23.38 -23.01
N ALA A 6 -27.95 -24.53 -22.42
CA ALA A 6 -28.93 -24.66 -21.33
C ALA A 6 -28.49 -23.88 -20.08
N VAL A 7 -27.22 -23.99 -19.67
CA VAL A 7 -26.72 -23.27 -18.49
C VAL A 7 -26.44 -21.79 -18.76
N ALA A 8 -26.14 -21.40 -20.00
CA ALA A 8 -25.92 -20.01 -20.39
C ALA A 8 -27.20 -19.17 -20.33
N THR A 9 -28.37 -19.81 -20.46
CA THR A 9 -29.69 -19.19 -20.28
C THR A 9 -30.20 -19.20 -18.84
N SER A 10 -29.49 -19.87 -17.93
CA SER A 10 -29.89 -19.95 -16.52
C SER A 10 -29.58 -18.64 -15.77
N GLU A 11 -30.19 -18.47 -14.60
CA GLU A 11 -29.89 -17.34 -13.70
C GLU A 11 -28.48 -17.42 -13.10
N ASP A 12 -27.91 -18.62 -12.94
CA ASP A 12 -26.55 -18.85 -12.45
C ASP A 12 -25.61 -19.23 -13.60
N LYS A 13 -24.85 -18.25 -14.07
CA LYS A 13 -23.92 -18.38 -15.20
C LYS A 13 -22.55 -18.96 -14.81
N ARG A 14 -22.32 -19.37 -13.55
CA ARG A 14 -21.03 -19.93 -13.10
C ARG A 14 -20.64 -21.17 -13.90
N GLU A 15 -21.54 -22.13 -14.01
CA GLU A 15 -21.31 -23.35 -14.80
C GLU A 15 -21.09 -23.02 -16.28
N ALA A 16 -21.82 -22.05 -16.82
CA ALA A 16 -21.60 -21.57 -18.19
C ALA A 16 -20.19 -21.01 -18.36
N ALA A 17 -19.68 -20.25 -17.39
CA ALA A 17 -18.34 -19.68 -17.42
C ALA A 17 -17.23 -20.71 -17.29
N GLU A 18 -17.45 -21.77 -16.52
CA GLU A 18 -16.51 -22.90 -16.40
C GLU A 18 -16.44 -23.71 -17.71
N LEU A 19 -17.58 -23.92 -18.37
CA LEU A 19 -17.65 -24.69 -19.61
C LEU A 19 -17.21 -23.91 -20.85
N TRP A 20 -17.24 -22.57 -20.80
CA TRP A 20 -16.99 -21.72 -21.96
C TRP A 20 -15.58 -21.86 -22.57
N PRO A 21 -14.47 -21.85 -21.79
CA PRO A 21 -13.12 -21.86 -22.36
C PRO A 21 -12.85 -23.11 -23.20
N GLU A 22 -13.19 -24.29 -22.68
CA GLU A 22 -12.98 -25.57 -23.37
C GLU A 22 -13.86 -25.67 -24.62
N LEU A 23 -15.14 -25.30 -24.50
CA LEU A 23 -16.07 -25.35 -25.64
C LEU A 23 -15.68 -24.35 -26.73
N HIS A 24 -15.33 -23.11 -26.36
CA HIS A 24 -14.93 -22.08 -27.31
C HIS A 24 -13.65 -22.48 -28.05
N ALA A 25 -12.65 -23.00 -27.33
CA ALA A 25 -11.41 -23.49 -27.92
C ALA A 25 -11.68 -24.63 -28.89
N ALA A 26 -12.38 -25.68 -28.48
CA ALA A 26 -12.67 -26.85 -29.32
C ALA A 26 -13.42 -26.47 -30.62
N LEU A 27 -14.39 -25.55 -30.55
CA LEU A 27 -15.12 -25.10 -31.73
C LEU A 27 -14.23 -24.26 -32.66
N THR A 28 -13.39 -23.38 -32.10
CA THR A 28 -12.50 -22.51 -32.88
C THR A 28 -11.37 -23.30 -33.54
N ASP A 29 -10.79 -24.26 -32.83
CA ASP A 29 -9.74 -25.15 -33.34
C ASP A 29 -10.27 -26.02 -34.47
N TRP A 30 -11.50 -26.54 -34.34
CA TRP A 30 -12.13 -27.29 -35.41
C TRP A 30 -12.30 -26.45 -36.68
N VAL A 31 -12.77 -25.21 -36.57
CA VAL A 31 -12.93 -24.30 -37.72
C VAL A 31 -11.58 -23.95 -38.35
N THR A 32 -10.54 -23.78 -37.53
CA THR A 32 -9.18 -23.52 -38.00
C THR A 32 -8.64 -24.70 -38.81
N ALA A 33 -8.89 -25.93 -38.35
CA ALA A 33 -8.40 -27.15 -39.02
C ALA A 33 -9.23 -27.55 -40.25
N ASN A 34 -10.54 -27.30 -40.25
CA ASN A 34 -11.47 -27.87 -41.25
C ASN A 34 -12.20 -26.81 -42.10
N GLY A 35 -11.98 -25.52 -41.81
CA GLY A 35 -12.72 -24.42 -42.44
C GLY A 35 -14.15 -24.27 -41.91
N SER A 36 -14.95 -23.46 -42.60
CA SER A 36 -16.33 -23.15 -42.17
C SER A 36 -17.23 -24.40 -42.20
N PRO A 37 -17.80 -24.83 -41.05
CA PRO A 37 -18.68 -26.00 -40.98
C PRO A 37 -19.91 -25.86 -41.88
N SER A 38 -20.43 -24.64 -42.00
CA SER A 38 -21.58 -24.27 -42.83
C SER A 38 -21.30 -24.38 -44.34
N ARG A 39 -20.03 -24.50 -44.75
CA ARG A 39 -19.61 -24.70 -46.15
C ARG A 39 -19.31 -26.16 -46.48
N ASN A 40 -19.20 -27.03 -45.48
CA ASN A 40 -18.95 -28.45 -45.70
C ASN A 40 -20.26 -29.18 -46.08
N LEU A 41 -20.30 -29.75 -47.28
CA LEU A 41 -21.50 -30.39 -47.85
C LEU A 41 -21.87 -31.68 -47.12
N GLU A 42 -20.89 -32.44 -46.64
CA GLU A 42 -21.12 -33.71 -45.94
C GLU A 42 -21.76 -33.47 -44.57
N LEU A 43 -21.25 -32.49 -43.81
CA LEU A 43 -21.81 -32.10 -42.52
C LEU A 43 -23.25 -31.61 -42.66
N ARG A 44 -23.53 -30.79 -43.70
CA ARG A 44 -24.88 -30.29 -43.96
C ARG A 44 -25.88 -31.36 -44.38
N ARG A 45 -25.42 -32.39 -45.09
CA ARG A 45 -26.27 -33.51 -45.53
C ARG A 45 -26.40 -34.61 -44.48
N SER A 46 -25.61 -34.54 -43.41
CA SER A 46 -25.68 -35.51 -42.33
C SER A 46 -27.07 -35.55 -41.68
N LYS A 47 -27.56 -36.78 -41.48
CA LYS A 47 -28.76 -37.05 -40.71
C LYS A 47 -28.46 -37.31 -39.23
N ASP A 48 -27.18 -37.35 -38.87
CA ASP A 48 -26.76 -37.53 -37.49
C ASP A 48 -27.21 -36.34 -36.64
N ARG A 49 -27.83 -36.65 -35.51
CA ARG A 49 -28.35 -35.67 -34.56
C ARG A 49 -27.22 -34.84 -33.96
N ASP A 50 -26.08 -35.44 -33.68
CA ASP A 50 -24.99 -34.79 -32.96
C ASP A 50 -24.21 -33.87 -33.91
N VAL A 51 -24.09 -34.24 -35.19
CA VAL A 51 -23.58 -33.35 -36.25
C VAL A 51 -24.49 -32.14 -36.44
N ARG A 52 -25.82 -32.32 -36.42
CA ARG A 52 -26.77 -31.19 -36.51
C ARG A 52 -26.67 -30.26 -35.30
N ARG A 53 -26.47 -30.80 -34.09
CA ARG A 53 -26.23 -30.02 -32.86
C ARG A 53 -24.90 -29.28 -32.87
N PHE A 54 -23.87 -29.85 -33.49
CA PHE A 54 -22.63 -29.14 -33.72
C PHE A 54 -22.83 -27.95 -34.66
N LEU A 55 -23.59 -28.12 -35.74
CA LEU A 55 -23.85 -27.04 -36.71
C LEU A 55 -24.65 -25.87 -36.13
N THR A 56 -25.46 -26.05 -35.08
CA THR A 56 -26.18 -24.93 -34.43
C THR A 56 -25.28 -23.98 -33.67
N ALA A 57 -24.03 -24.37 -33.37
CA ALA A 57 -23.05 -23.50 -32.75
C ALA A 57 -22.53 -22.40 -33.68
N PHE A 58 -22.79 -22.50 -34.99
CA PHE A 58 -22.24 -21.61 -36.02
C PHE A 58 -23.33 -20.87 -36.80
N ALA A 59 -23.05 -19.62 -37.14
CA ALA A 59 -23.83 -18.83 -38.07
C ALA A 59 -23.60 -19.28 -39.53
N SER A 60 -24.42 -18.79 -40.46
CA SER A 60 -24.30 -19.07 -41.90
C SER A 60 -22.93 -18.70 -42.49
N GLY A 61 -22.23 -17.73 -41.90
CA GLY A 61 -20.88 -17.33 -42.27
C GLY A 61 -19.74 -18.21 -41.73
N GLY A 62 -20.02 -19.16 -40.82
CA GLY A 62 -19.01 -20.00 -40.16
C GLY A 62 -18.42 -19.42 -38.87
N ALA A 63 -18.82 -18.21 -38.48
CA ALA A 63 -18.53 -17.67 -37.17
C ALA A 63 -19.40 -18.33 -36.09
N LEU A 64 -18.93 -18.36 -34.84
CA LEU A 64 -19.74 -18.79 -33.70
C LEU A 64 -20.98 -17.89 -33.53
N ILE A 65 -22.08 -18.47 -33.05
CA ILE A 65 -23.26 -17.68 -32.68
C ILE A 65 -22.92 -16.72 -31.52
N PRO A 66 -23.62 -15.58 -31.37
CA PRO A 66 -23.28 -14.57 -30.36
C PRO A 66 -23.15 -15.12 -28.92
N GLY A 67 -24.01 -16.08 -28.54
CA GLY A 67 -23.97 -16.69 -27.19
C GLY A 67 -22.76 -17.60 -26.91
N LEU A 68 -22.05 -18.03 -27.95
CA LEU A 68 -20.81 -18.80 -27.84
C LEU A 68 -19.57 -17.94 -28.09
N ALA A 69 -19.69 -16.86 -28.86
CA ALA A 69 -18.56 -16.01 -29.24
C ALA A 69 -17.95 -15.20 -28.09
N THR A 70 -18.72 -14.88 -27.04
CA THR A 70 -18.26 -14.09 -25.89
C THR A 70 -18.43 -14.84 -24.59
N ALA A 71 -17.42 -14.75 -23.72
CA ALA A 71 -17.47 -15.35 -22.39
C ALA A 71 -18.67 -14.83 -21.57
N PRO A 72 -19.38 -15.70 -20.84
CA PRO A 72 -20.49 -15.27 -20.00
C PRO A 72 -19.98 -14.42 -18.83
N VAL A 73 -20.62 -13.28 -18.60
CA VAL A 73 -20.32 -12.39 -17.47
C VAL A 73 -20.99 -12.93 -16.21
N VAL A 74 -20.20 -13.55 -15.32
CA VAL A 74 -20.67 -13.98 -14.00
C VAL A 74 -20.53 -12.81 -13.03
N LYS A 75 -21.66 -12.18 -12.68
CA LYS A 75 -21.70 -11.29 -11.52
C LYS A 75 -22.06 -12.16 -10.30
N PRO A 76 -21.18 -12.34 -9.31
CA PRO A 76 -21.56 -13.01 -8.08
C PRO A 76 -22.70 -12.22 -7.43
N ARG A 77 -23.91 -12.79 -7.44
CA ARG A 77 -25.05 -12.22 -6.72
C ARG A 77 -24.93 -12.60 -5.25
N TYR A 78 -25.10 -11.61 -4.39
CA TYR A 78 -25.22 -11.83 -2.96
C TYR A 78 -26.51 -12.60 -2.67
N GLY A 79 -26.39 -13.78 -2.05
CA GLY A 79 -27.51 -14.65 -1.69
C GLY A 79 -27.94 -14.55 -0.24
N GLY A 80 -27.34 -13.64 0.54
CA GLY A 80 -27.63 -13.49 1.96
C GLY A 80 -28.86 -12.60 2.24
N PRO A 81 -29.23 -12.42 3.53
CA PRO A 81 -30.37 -11.59 3.91
C PRO A 81 -30.18 -10.11 3.56
N ALA A 82 -31.29 -9.45 3.20
CA ALA A 82 -31.33 -8.02 2.87
C ALA A 82 -30.95 -7.08 4.02
N HIS A 83 -31.10 -7.53 5.27
CA HIS A 83 -30.81 -6.74 6.46
C HIS A 83 -29.39 -6.96 7.00
N ASP A 84 -28.67 -7.98 6.52
CA ASP A 84 -27.33 -8.32 6.99
C ASP A 84 -26.28 -7.42 6.33
N ILE A 85 -25.98 -6.29 6.99
CA ILE A 85 -25.03 -5.30 6.48
C ILE A 85 -23.59 -5.81 6.49
N VAL A 86 -23.24 -6.74 7.41
CA VAL A 86 -21.88 -7.28 7.50
C VAL A 86 -21.62 -8.22 6.35
N ALA A 87 -22.52 -9.17 6.09
CA ALA A 87 -22.35 -10.09 4.97
C ALA A 87 -22.37 -9.35 3.61
N GLN A 88 -23.15 -8.27 3.51
CA GLN A 88 -23.11 -7.37 2.35
C GLN A 88 -21.75 -6.67 2.21
N ALA A 89 -21.21 -6.14 3.31
CA ALA A 89 -19.90 -5.50 3.33
C ALA A 89 -18.78 -6.49 2.97
N GLU A 90 -18.79 -7.70 3.52
CA GLU A 90 -17.83 -8.76 3.19
C GLU A 90 -17.89 -9.15 1.70
N ALA A 91 -19.10 -9.33 1.16
CA ALA A 91 -19.28 -9.70 -0.24
C ALA A 91 -18.74 -8.63 -1.19
N LEU A 92 -19.06 -7.36 -0.92
CA LEU A 92 -18.56 -6.24 -1.72
C LEU A 92 -17.05 -6.05 -1.55
N TYR A 93 -16.55 -6.07 -0.32
CA TYR A 93 -15.12 -5.88 -0.04
C TYR A 93 -14.28 -7.00 -0.65
N ARG A 94 -14.74 -8.26 -0.62
CA ARG A 94 -14.05 -9.38 -1.28
C ARG A 94 -13.96 -9.19 -2.79
N ALA A 95 -14.97 -8.60 -3.40
CA ALA A 95 -15.04 -8.38 -4.85
C ALA A 95 -14.27 -7.13 -5.31
N GLU A 96 -14.38 -6.03 -4.56
CA GLU A 96 -13.90 -4.71 -4.99
C GLU A 96 -12.57 -4.32 -4.32
N ARG A 97 -12.24 -4.89 -3.13
CA ARG A 97 -11.09 -4.53 -2.26
C ARG A 97 -11.00 -3.08 -1.83
N ASP A 98 -12.00 -2.30 -2.21
CA ASP A 98 -12.18 -0.91 -1.86
C ASP A 98 -13.68 -0.66 -1.68
N LEU A 99 -14.10 -0.31 -0.46
CA LEU A 99 -15.52 -0.25 -0.12
C LEU A 99 -15.89 1.12 0.48
N PRO A 100 -16.32 2.08 -0.37
CA PRO A 100 -16.92 3.31 0.09
C PRO A 100 -18.26 3.07 0.82
N VAL A 101 -18.53 3.82 1.87
CA VAL A 101 -19.78 3.73 2.65
C VAL A 101 -21.01 3.95 1.76
N HIS A 102 -20.93 4.87 0.80
CA HIS A 102 -22.04 5.15 -0.12
C HIS A 102 -22.34 3.97 -1.06
N ARG A 103 -21.31 3.22 -1.47
CA ARG A 103 -21.42 2.04 -2.31
C ARG A 103 -22.12 0.91 -1.57
N LEU A 104 -21.74 0.68 -0.32
CA LEU A 104 -22.41 -0.28 0.56
C LEU A 104 -23.87 0.12 0.85
N LEU A 105 -24.14 1.40 1.12
CA LEU A 105 -25.50 1.88 1.36
C LEU A 105 -26.40 1.71 0.12
N ALA A 106 -25.88 1.99 -1.07
CA ALA A 106 -26.61 1.77 -2.32
C ALA A 106 -26.99 0.30 -2.48
N PHE A 107 -26.02 -0.60 -2.27
CA PHE A 107 -26.24 -2.04 -2.35
C PHE A 107 -27.25 -2.55 -1.31
N HIS A 108 -27.15 -2.06 -0.08
CA HIS A 108 -28.11 -2.38 0.99
C HIS A 108 -29.54 -1.98 0.61
N ARG A 109 -29.72 -0.83 -0.05
CA ARG A 109 -31.03 -0.36 -0.53
C ARG A 109 -31.55 -1.17 -1.71
N GLU A 110 -30.68 -1.56 -2.64
CA GLU A 110 -31.04 -2.43 -3.77
C GLU A 110 -31.60 -3.77 -3.30
N LEU A 111 -31.07 -4.31 -2.21
CA LEU A 111 -31.54 -5.55 -1.60
C LEU A 111 -32.81 -5.36 -0.72
N GLY A 112 -33.28 -4.12 -0.53
CA GLY A 112 -34.45 -3.82 0.31
C GLY A 112 -34.16 -3.71 1.80
N GLY A 113 -32.89 -3.58 2.20
CA GLY A 113 -32.49 -3.38 3.60
C GLY A 113 -33.03 -2.07 4.20
N PRO A 114 -33.10 -1.93 5.53
CA PRO A 114 -33.75 -0.79 6.20
C PRO A 114 -32.87 0.47 6.36
N LEU A 115 -31.55 0.38 6.23
CA LEU A 115 -30.66 1.53 6.47
C LEU A 115 -30.79 2.59 5.36
N ARG A 116 -30.73 3.88 5.74
CA ARG A 116 -30.98 5.00 4.82
C ARG A 116 -29.87 6.03 4.79
N LYS A 117 -29.06 6.14 5.86
CA LYS A 117 -28.00 7.16 5.99
C LYS A 117 -26.62 6.51 6.13
N PRO A 118 -25.55 7.12 5.58
CA PRO A 118 -24.18 6.64 5.74
C PRO A 118 -23.78 6.43 7.20
N ALA A 119 -24.14 7.37 8.08
CA ALA A 119 -23.85 7.28 9.51
C ALA A 119 -24.39 6.00 10.17
N GLN A 120 -25.56 5.50 9.72
CA GLN A 120 -26.14 4.27 10.27
C GLN A 120 -25.33 3.03 9.85
N VAL A 121 -24.84 3.02 8.61
CA VAL A 121 -23.98 1.94 8.09
C VAL A 121 -22.66 1.92 8.86
N VAL A 122 -22.03 3.08 9.02
CA VAL A 122 -20.79 3.25 9.79
C VAL A 122 -20.99 2.75 11.22
N THR A 123 -22.01 3.23 11.94
CA THR A 123 -22.30 2.79 13.32
C THR A 123 -22.55 1.28 13.42
N ALA A 124 -23.31 0.69 12.48
CA ALA A 124 -23.59 -0.74 12.51
C ALA A 124 -22.32 -1.57 12.29
N LEU A 125 -21.46 -1.17 11.35
CA LEU A 125 -20.23 -1.89 11.03
C LEU A 125 -19.16 -1.75 12.12
N THR A 126 -18.93 -0.54 12.65
CA THR A 126 -17.93 -0.36 13.71
C THR A 126 -18.30 -1.11 14.98
N GLY A 127 -19.60 -1.17 15.32
CA GLY A 127 -20.07 -2.00 16.44
C GLY A 127 -19.87 -3.51 16.23
N LEU A 128 -19.50 -3.95 15.02
CA LEU A 128 -19.27 -5.34 14.65
C LEU A 128 -17.82 -5.60 14.21
N GLY A 129 -16.88 -4.74 14.62
CA GLY A 129 -15.45 -4.96 14.44
C GLY A 129 -14.91 -4.60 13.05
N TRP A 130 -15.63 -3.79 12.28
CA TRP A 130 -15.10 -3.16 11.07
C TRP A 130 -14.46 -1.82 11.39
N ALA A 131 -13.43 -1.46 10.62
CA ALA A 131 -12.80 -0.16 10.69
C ALA A 131 -13.41 0.80 9.67
N VAL A 132 -13.29 2.09 9.96
CA VAL A 132 -13.63 3.20 9.07
C VAL A 132 -12.39 4.05 8.86
N ASP A 133 -12.13 4.38 7.60
CA ASP A 133 -11.07 5.30 7.21
C ASP A 133 -11.67 6.29 6.22
N GLU A 134 -11.88 7.53 6.67
CA GLU A 134 -12.56 8.58 5.91
C GLU A 134 -13.97 8.15 5.46
N ASP A 135 -14.17 7.93 4.16
CA ASP A 135 -15.44 7.51 3.55
C ASP A 135 -15.50 6.01 3.24
N ARG A 136 -14.51 5.23 3.72
CA ARG A 136 -14.36 3.80 3.44
C ARG A 136 -14.57 2.97 4.69
N VAL A 137 -15.03 1.74 4.48
CA VAL A 137 -15.14 0.70 5.49
C VAL A 137 -14.35 -0.52 5.06
N LEU A 138 -13.68 -1.15 6.02
CA LEU A 138 -12.86 -2.32 5.75
C LEU A 138 -12.78 -3.22 6.98
N PRO A 139 -12.52 -4.53 6.80
CA PRO A 139 -12.26 -5.42 7.91
C PRO A 139 -11.10 -4.91 8.77
N MET A 140 -11.20 -5.04 10.09
CA MET A 140 -10.14 -4.59 11.00
C MET A 140 -8.76 -5.19 10.67
N PRO A 141 -8.61 -6.49 10.31
CA PRO A 141 -7.31 -7.04 9.93
C PRO A 141 -6.66 -6.32 8.75
N ASP A 142 -7.46 -5.91 7.76
CA ASP A 142 -6.96 -5.19 6.58
C ASP A 142 -6.61 -3.74 6.93
N TYR A 143 -7.37 -3.12 7.84
CA TYR A 143 -7.07 -1.78 8.39
C TYR A 143 -5.77 -1.74 9.22
N LEU A 144 -5.45 -2.84 9.89
CA LEU A 144 -4.24 -2.99 10.70
C LEU A 144 -3.03 -3.48 9.88
N SER A 145 -3.14 -3.53 8.55
CA SER A 145 -2.07 -3.99 7.66
C SER A 145 -1.59 -2.91 6.68
N GLY A 146 -0.37 -3.07 6.16
CA GLY A 146 0.18 -2.19 5.13
C GLY A 146 0.74 -0.88 5.68
N HIS A 147 0.44 0.23 5.03
CA HIS A 147 1.04 1.53 5.32
C HIS A 147 0.33 2.25 6.49
N LEU A 148 0.77 1.97 7.72
CA LEU A 148 0.05 2.33 8.95
C LEU A 148 0.18 3.80 9.38
N TRP A 149 1.32 4.45 9.13
CA TRP A 149 1.57 5.80 9.66
C TRP A 149 0.52 6.85 9.28
N PRO A 150 0.09 6.98 8.01
CA PRO A 150 -0.98 7.92 7.65
C PRO A 150 -2.33 7.58 8.29
N ARG A 151 -2.60 6.28 8.53
CA ARG A 151 -3.82 5.87 9.24
C ARG A 151 -3.76 6.28 10.71
N ILE A 152 -2.60 6.15 11.34
CA ILE A 152 -2.36 6.64 12.70
C ILE A 152 -2.56 8.15 12.78
N ASP A 153 -2.01 8.91 11.83
CA ASP A 153 -2.16 10.38 11.80
C ASP A 153 -3.63 10.79 11.69
N ARG A 154 -4.38 10.18 10.76
CA ARG A 154 -5.82 10.42 10.61
C ARG A 154 -6.61 9.99 11.84
N ALA A 155 -6.39 8.79 12.35
CA ALA A 155 -7.08 8.27 13.53
C ALA A 155 -6.82 9.15 14.76
N ARG A 156 -5.58 9.61 14.94
CA ARG A 156 -5.21 10.56 16.00
C ARG A 156 -5.94 11.89 15.85
N ALA A 157 -6.02 12.44 14.64
CA ALA A 157 -6.74 13.68 14.38
C ALA A 157 -8.24 13.56 14.72
N HIS A 158 -8.89 12.47 14.32
CA HIS A 158 -10.30 12.21 14.60
C HIS A 158 -10.56 11.90 16.08
N ALA A 159 -9.71 11.10 16.73
CA ALA A 159 -9.81 10.81 18.16
C ALA A 159 -9.67 12.08 19.00
N LYS A 160 -8.75 12.99 18.64
CA LYS A 160 -8.63 14.32 19.27
C LYS A 160 -9.88 15.18 19.08
N GLY A 161 -10.61 14.98 17.98
CA GLY A 161 -11.92 15.58 17.73
C GLY A 161 -13.08 14.95 18.50
N GLY A 162 -12.84 13.89 19.28
CA GLY A 162 -13.85 13.22 20.10
C GLY A 162 -14.56 12.03 19.44
N ASP A 163 -14.09 11.53 18.29
CA ASP A 163 -14.68 10.33 17.68
C ASP A 163 -14.15 9.06 18.35
N ALA A 164 -15.00 8.43 19.18
CA ALA A 164 -14.66 7.22 19.93
C ALA A 164 -14.23 6.04 19.04
N ARG A 165 -14.76 5.92 17.81
CA ARG A 165 -14.40 4.83 16.89
C ARG A 165 -12.95 4.95 16.43
N TYR A 166 -12.52 6.18 16.15
CA TYR A 166 -11.14 6.45 15.78
C TYR A 166 -10.18 6.33 16.98
N ALA A 167 -10.66 6.54 18.21
CA ALA A 167 -9.88 6.27 19.41
C ALA A 167 -9.59 4.76 19.58
N GLU A 168 -10.60 3.90 19.43
CA GLU A 168 -10.43 2.44 19.45
C GLU A 168 -9.51 1.94 18.33
N GLN A 169 -9.70 2.46 17.11
CA GLN A 169 -8.83 2.17 15.98
C GLN A 169 -7.38 2.63 16.19
N LEU A 170 -7.17 3.79 16.82
CA LEU A 170 -5.83 4.30 17.13
C LEU A 170 -5.11 3.38 18.13
N GLU A 171 -5.81 2.91 19.15
CA GLU A 171 -5.26 1.95 20.11
C GLU A 171 -4.82 0.66 19.41
N ALA A 172 -5.69 0.08 18.57
CA ALA A 172 -5.36 -1.12 17.79
C ALA A 172 -4.18 -0.92 16.83
N LEU A 173 -4.08 0.26 16.18
CA LEU A 173 -2.96 0.59 15.30
C LEU A 173 -1.63 0.70 16.06
N LEU A 174 -1.64 1.34 17.23
CA LEU A 174 -0.44 1.48 18.06
C LEU A 174 0.00 0.14 18.65
N GLU A 175 -0.94 -0.72 19.02
CA GLU A 175 -0.67 -2.07 19.49
C GLU A 175 0.01 -2.93 18.41
N ILE A 176 -0.42 -2.82 17.15
CA ILE A 176 0.20 -3.55 16.04
C ILE A 176 1.55 -2.95 15.64
N LEU A 177 1.66 -1.62 15.60
CA LEU A 177 2.88 -0.95 15.19
C LEU A 177 3.99 -1.08 16.24
N GLN A 178 3.63 -1.12 17.53
CA GLN A 178 4.55 -1.08 18.67
C GLN A 178 5.68 -0.07 18.47
N PRO A 179 5.36 1.22 18.26
CA PRO A 179 6.38 2.21 17.98
C PRO A 179 7.37 2.28 19.15
N ALA A 180 8.66 2.13 18.86
CA ALA A 180 9.70 2.27 19.86
C ALA A 180 9.62 3.67 20.49
N VAL A 181 9.78 3.72 21.82
CA VAL A 181 9.98 4.99 22.51
C VAL A 181 11.37 5.49 22.14
N PHE A 182 11.56 6.81 22.07
CA PHE A 182 12.85 7.40 21.69
C PHE A 182 14.02 6.85 22.52
N GLU A 183 13.82 6.64 23.82
CA GLU A 183 14.82 6.07 24.75
C GLU A 183 15.26 4.65 24.37
N ASP A 184 14.40 3.88 23.69
CA ASP A 184 14.69 2.51 23.25
C ASP A 184 15.42 2.49 21.89
N ILE A 185 15.54 3.65 21.21
CA ILE A 185 16.25 3.75 19.94
C ILE A 185 17.75 3.87 20.22
N GLU A 186 18.41 2.73 20.34
CA GLU A 186 19.85 2.69 20.53
C GLU A 186 20.64 3.14 19.28
N GLY A 187 21.77 3.80 19.51
CA GLY A 187 22.74 4.08 18.47
C GLY A 187 22.39 5.24 17.54
N VAL A 188 21.41 6.08 17.87
CA VAL A 188 21.14 7.33 17.13
C VAL A 188 22.38 8.22 17.17
N SER A 189 22.89 8.60 15.99
CA SER A 189 24.12 9.37 15.89
C SER A 189 24.07 10.35 14.72
N PRO A 190 24.68 11.55 14.82
CA PRO A 190 24.77 12.51 13.71
C PRO A 190 25.42 11.93 12.44
N ARG A 191 26.21 10.87 12.60
CA ARG A 191 26.91 10.18 11.50
C ARG A 191 26.00 9.31 10.64
N GLN A 192 24.80 8.98 11.13
CA GLN A 192 23.92 8.06 10.44
C GLN A 192 23.18 8.77 9.30
N GLY A 193 23.29 8.22 8.10
CA GLY A 193 22.70 8.81 6.90
C GLY A 193 21.18 8.95 6.92
N TRP A 194 20.47 8.19 7.76
CA TRP A 194 19.01 8.30 7.89
C TRP A 194 18.58 9.45 8.82
N VAL A 195 19.48 9.97 9.65
CA VAL A 195 19.18 11.10 10.54
C VAL A 195 19.05 12.37 9.69
N PRO A 196 17.94 13.13 9.81
CA PRO A 196 17.74 14.38 9.07
C PRO A 196 18.85 15.39 9.37
N LEU A 197 19.37 16.04 8.33
CA LEU A 197 20.43 17.04 8.50
C LEU A 197 19.95 18.24 9.30
N GLU A 198 18.68 18.61 9.19
CA GLU A 198 18.08 19.71 9.93
C GLU A 198 18.17 19.50 11.44
N LEU A 199 18.04 18.24 11.89
CA LEU A 199 18.21 17.88 13.30
C LEU A 199 19.67 18.04 13.73
N VAL A 200 20.60 17.56 12.88
CA VAL A 200 22.04 17.67 13.12
C VAL A 200 22.50 19.13 13.12
N GLU A 201 22.01 19.97 12.20
CA GLU A 201 22.26 21.41 12.14
C GLU A 201 21.87 22.10 13.44
N HIS A 202 20.66 21.80 13.93
CA HIS A 202 20.11 22.43 15.10
C HIS A 202 20.93 22.09 16.34
N TRP A 203 21.21 20.79 16.53
CA TRP A 203 22.10 20.32 17.59
C TRP A 203 23.49 20.93 17.49
N LEU A 204 24.16 20.81 16.33
CA LEU A 204 25.52 21.29 16.11
C LEU A 204 25.64 22.78 16.39
N SER A 205 24.64 23.56 15.98
CA SER A 205 24.57 25.00 16.23
C SER A 205 24.40 25.31 17.72
N ALA A 206 23.55 24.57 18.41
CA ALA A 206 23.23 24.79 19.82
C ALA A 206 24.32 24.28 20.78
N THR A 207 25.11 23.26 20.40
CA THR A 207 26.06 22.60 21.28
C THR A 207 27.51 22.95 20.96
N LEU A 208 27.94 22.76 19.70
CA LEU A 208 29.35 22.84 19.31
C LEU A 208 29.73 24.17 18.63
N ASN A 209 28.76 24.90 18.07
CA ASN A 209 28.97 26.15 17.34
C ASN A 209 28.48 27.40 18.09
N ARG A 210 28.45 27.37 19.43
CA ARG A 210 27.95 28.48 20.25
C ARG A 210 28.76 29.76 20.00
N GLY A 211 28.06 30.89 19.87
CA GLY A 211 28.68 32.20 19.61
C GLY A 211 28.98 32.50 18.13
N HIS A 212 28.65 31.58 17.23
CA HIS A 212 28.75 31.77 15.78
C HIS A 212 27.35 31.79 15.13
N ALA A 213 27.30 32.09 13.83
CA ALA A 213 26.07 31.97 13.05
C ALA A 213 25.58 30.51 13.00
N THR A 214 24.27 30.31 12.83
CA THR A 214 23.66 28.98 12.69
C THR A 214 24.32 28.20 11.55
N VAL A 215 24.74 26.97 11.83
CA VAL A 215 25.30 26.08 10.83
C VAL A 215 24.18 25.55 9.96
N ARG A 216 24.39 25.60 8.64
CA ARG A 216 23.60 24.85 7.65
C ARG A 216 24.46 23.74 7.08
N LEU A 217 23.89 22.56 6.95
CA LEU A 217 24.55 21.37 6.47
C LEU A 217 23.87 20.93 5.18
N VAL A 218 24.67 20.47 4.23
CA VAL A 218 24.21 19.86 2.99
C VAL A 218 24.93 18.54 2.78
N ARG A 219 24.29 17.61 2.07
CA ARG A 219 24.97 16.44 1.52
C ARG A 219 25.36 16.74 0.08
N HIS A 220 26.65 16.75 -0.18
CA HIS A 220 27.22 16.92 -1.52
C HIS A 220 28.34 15.91 -1.71
N ASP A 221 28.31 15.18 -2.83
CA ASP A 221 29.24 14.08 -3.15
C ASP A 221 29.41 13.03 -2.05
N GLY A 222 28.32 12.72 -1.33
CA GLY A 222 28.32 11.74 -0.24
C GLY A 222 28.96 12.23 1.06
N LEU A 223 29.39 13.49 1.13
CA LEU A 223 29.93 14.12 2.33
C LEU A 223 28.92 15.08 2.96
N VAL A 224 28.92 15.17 4.29
CA VAL A 224 28.26 16.24 5.02
C VAL A 224 29.16 17.47 4.99
N GLN A 225 28.63 18.60 4.48
CA GLN A 225 29.40 19.84 4.29
C GLN A 225 28.65 21.03 4.89
N VAL A 226 29.38 22.09 5.25
CA VAL A 226 28.76 23.37 5.64
C VAL A 226 28.27 24.07 4.38
N ALA A 227 27.01 24.48 4.36
CA ALA A 227 26.40 25.08 3.17
C ALA A 227 27.18 26.32 2.71
N GLY A 228 27.50 26.36 1.41
CA GLY A 228 28.24 27.47 0.80
C GLY A 228 29.74 27.49 1.08
N VAL A 229 30.29 26.44 1.71
CA VAL A 229 31.72 26.28 1.95
C VAL A 229 32.20 25.00 1.29
N ASP A 230 33.28 25.08 0.50
CA ASP A 230 33.94 23.90 -0.06
C ASP A 230 34.61 23.10 1.07
N TYR A 231 34.37 21.78 1.09
CA TYR A 231 34.88 20.88 2.10
C TYR A 231 36.41 20.94 2.25
N ASP A 232 37.13 21.08 1.13
CA ASP A 232 38.60 21.13 1.14
C ASP A 232 39.12 22.41 1.82
N THR A 233 38.27 23.45 1.89
CA THR A 233 38.55 24.74 2.56
C THR A 233 37.77 24.92 3.85
N LEU A 234 37.25 23.84 4.43
CA LEU A 234 36.42 23.91 5.65
C LEU A 234 37.14 24.59 6.82
N GLU A 235 38.48 24.59 6.83
CA GLU A 235 39.26 25.29 7.84
C GLU A 235 39.07 26.81 7.88
N ASP A 236 38.69 27.40 6.74
CA ASP A 236 38.41 28.83 6.57
C ASP A 236 36.94 29.20 6.88
N ALA A 237 36.09 28.20 7.16
CA ALA A 237 34.69 28.42 7.45
C ALA A 237 34.50 29.26 8.72
N THR A 238 33.49 30.14 8.72
CA THR A 238 33.09 30.95 9.87
C THR A 238 32.29 30.16 10.90
N VAL A 239 32.81 28.99 11.31
CA VAL A 239 32.25 28.12 12.34
C VAL A 239 33.35 27.75 13.35
N SER A 240 32.96 27.34 14.55
CA SER A 240 33.88 26.97 15.62
C SER A 240 34.79 25.82 15.19
N ALA A 241 35.96 25.69 15.83
CA ALA A 241 36.85 24.56 15.58
C ALA A 241 36.17 23.21 15.91
N GLU A 242 35.39 23.15 16.99
CA GLU A 242 34.65 21.94 17.38
C GLU A 242 33.59 21.56 16.35
N ALA A 243 32.88 22.54 15.77
CA ALA A 243 31.92 22.28 14.70
C ALA A 243 32.60 21.71 13.45
N ARG A 244 33.76 22.26 13.04
CA ARG A 244 34.56 21.71 11.93
C ARG A 244 35.02 20.28 12.19
N TRP A 245 35.51 20.01 13.39
CA TRP A 245 35.93 18.68 13.80
C TRP A 245 34.78 17.68 13.79
N CYS A 246 33.59 18.09 14.24
CA CYS A 246 32.40 17.26 14.20
C CYS A 246 32.01 16.91 12.75
N VAL A 247 32.07 17.87 11.83
CA VAL A 247 31.87 17.63 10.39
C VAL A 247 32.90 16.62 9.84
N GLY A 248 34.18 16.77 10.17
CA GLY A 248 35.21 15.77 9.85
C GLY A 248 34.89 14.38 10.41
N TRP A 249 34.45 14.31 11.66
CA TRP A 249 34.09 13.06 12.32
C TRP A 249 32.88 12.37 11.64
N MET A 250 31.85 13.12 11.26
CA MET A 250 30.70 12.60 10.51
C MET A 250 31.16 11.96 9.19
N ASN A 251 32.08 12.59 8.48
CA ASN A 251 32.64 12.11 7.21
C ASN A 251 33.74 11.05 7.36
N HIS A 252 34.05 10.60 8.58
CA HIS A 252 35.18 9.68 8.84
C HIS A 252 36.55 10.24 8.42
N ASP A 253 36.65 11.56 8.25
CA ASP A 253 37.86 12.23 7.82
C ASP A 253 38.71 12.62 9.03
N LYS A 254 39.80 11.87 9.23
CA LYS A 254 40.77 12.14 10.31
C LYS A 254 41.64 13.37 10.06
N THR A 255 41.70 13.88 8.83
CA THR A 255 42.48 15.08 8.49
C THR A 255 41.77 16.33 8.99
N VAL A 256 40.45 16.39 8.78
CA VAL A 256 39.56 17.44 9.30
C VAL A 256 39.25 17.20 10.79
N PHE A 257 39.02 15.96 11.21
CA PHE A 257 38.78 15.62 12.62
C PHE A 257 40.09 15.62 13.43
N LYS A 258 40.52 16.81 13.84
CA LYS A 258 41.81 17.05 14.50
C LYS A 258 41.66 17.88 15.80
N PRO A 259 41.06 17.29 16.84
CA PRO A 259 40.93 17.94 18.14
C PRO A 259 42.30 18.27 18.74
N SER A 260 42.34 19.33 19.55
CA SER A 260 43.55 19.74 20.26
C SER A 260 43.97 18.67 21.27
N LYS A 261 45.28 18.41 21.40
CA LYS A 261 45.83 17.41 22.33
C LYS A 261 47.07 17.93 23.03
N ARG A 262 47.34 17.46 24.25
CA ARG A 262 48.63 17.65 24.91
C ARG A 262 49.70 16.77 24.25
N ARG A 263 50.98 17.13 24.45
CA ARG A 263 52.11 16.42 23.84
C ARG A 263 52.16 14.93 24.24
N THR A 264 51.72 14.61 25.46
CA THR A 264 51.72 13.26 26.04
C THR A 264 50.49 12.43 25.69
N GLU A 265 49.46 13.01 25.07
CA GLU A 265 48.21 12.31 24.78
C GLU A 265 48.22 11.66 23.39
N ASN A 266 47.60 10.48 23.30
CA ASN A 266 47.31 9.81 22.04
C ASN A 266 46.14 10.51 21.34
N ILE A 267 46.32 10.91 20.08
CA ILE A 267 45.29 11.62 19.31
C ILE A 267 44.03 10.77 19.10
N ASP A 268 44.17 9.45 18.95
CA ASP A 268 43.01 8.59 18.69
C ASP A 268 42.15 8.42 19.94
N GLU A 269 42.76 8.40 21.13
CA GLU A 269 42.02 8.43 22.40
C GLU A 269 41.28 9.76 22.60
N VAL A 270 41.90 10.89 22.24
CA VAL A 270 41.25 12.21 22.30
C VAL A 270 40.07 12.27 21.32
N ARG A 271 40.23 11.73 20.10
CA ARG A 271 39.15 11.62 19.12
C ARG A 271 37.98 10.78 19.63
N LEU A 272 38.25 9.63 20.26
CA LEU A 272 37.22 8.77 20.85
C LEU A 272 36.43 9.52 21.93
N LYS A 273 37.13 10.23 22.85
CA LYS A 273 36.47 11.03 23.89
C LYS A 273 35.54 12.10 23.33
N HIS A 274 35.97 12.82 22.28
CA HIS A 274 35.11 13.80 21.61
C HIS A 274 33.90 13.14 20.94
N ALA A 275 34.11 12.02 20.24
CA ALA A 275 33.04 11.28 19.58
C ALA A 275 31.98 10.76 20.58
N GLU A 276 32.41 10.17 21.69
CA GLU A 276 31.53 9.68 22.77
C GLU A 276 30.75 10.84 23.41
N ALA A 277 31.42 11.96 23.70
CA ALA A 277 30.76 13.15 24.25
C ALA A 277 29.69 13.69 23.28
N TRP A 278 30.02 13.81 21.99
CA TRP A 278 29.07 14.27 20.98
C TRP A 278 27.89 13.32 20.81
N GLN A 279 28.13 12.01 20.80
CA GLN A 279 27.06 11.01 20.76
C GLN A 279 26.13 11.14 21.96
N GLY A 280 26.67 11.30 23.18
CA GLY A 280 25.86 11.54 24.37
C GLY A 280 24.99 12.79 24.23
N THR A 281 25.60 13.93 23.92
CA THR A 281 24.86 15.21 23.79
C THR A 281 23.89 15.29 22.62
N PHE A 282 24.01 14.41 21.62
CA PHE A 282 23.04 14.36 20.52
C PHE A 282 21.80 13.56 20.89
N ARG A 283 21.94 12.63 21.83
CA ARG A 283 20.84 11.81 22.32
C ARG A 283 19.99 12.55 23.35
N ASP A 284 20.62 13.43 24.14
CA ASP A 284 19.98 14.26 25.16
C ASP A 284 19.21 15.47 24.58
#